data_AF-Q58I32-F1
#
_entry.id   AF-Q58I32-F1
#
_cell.length_a   1.000
_cell.length_b   1.000
_cell.length_c   1.000
_cell.angle_alpha   90.00
_cell.angle_beta   90.00
_cell.angle_gamma   90.00
#
_symmetry.space_group_name_H-M   'P 1'
#
loop_
_entity.id
_entity.type
_entity.pdbx_description
1 polymer ?
#
loop_
_entity_poly.entity_id
_entity_poly.type
_entity_poly.pdbx_seq_one_letter_code
_entity_poly.pdbx_strand_id
1 'polypeptide(L)'
;CIPSTQFDAAHPTNVQRLAEPSQMLKHAVVNLINYQDDAELATRAIPELTKLLNDEDQVVVNKAAVMVHQLSKKEASRHAIMRSPQMVSAIVRTMQNTNDVETARCTAGTLHNLSHHREGLLAIFKSGGIPALVKML
;
A
#
# COMPACT_ATOMS: atom_id res chain seq x y z
N CYS A 1 41.87 39.09 -20.82
CA CYS A 1 42.01 37.61 -20.82
C CYS A 1 41.23 37.04 -19.66
N ILE A 2 40.14 36.32 -19.94
CA ILE A 2 39.43 35.53 -18.92
C ILE A 2 40.27 34.26 -18.72
N PRO A 3 40.73 33.94 -17.50
CA PRO A 3 41.55 32.75 -17.30
C PRO A 3 40.69 31.50 -17.54
N SER A 4 41.14 30.66 -18.47
CA SER A 4 40.53 29.37 -18.76
C SER A 4 40.51 28.53 -17.49
N THR A 5 39.32 28.03 -17.13
CA THR A 5 39.16 27.01 -16.10
C THR A 5 39.96 25.78 -16.51
N GLN A 6 41.12 25.54 -15.88
CA GLN A 6 41.83 24.28 -15.98
C GLN A 6 40.93 23.18 -15.41
N PHE A 7 40.44 22.31 -16.29
CA PHE A 7 39.80 21.05 -15.91
C PHE A 7 40.88 20.11 -15.38
N ASP A 8 41.02 20.02 -14.07
CA ASP A 8 41.82 18.98 -13.44
C ASP A 8 41.03 17.67 -13.48
N ALA A 9 41.40 16.75 -14.39
CA ALA A 9 40.70 15.49 -14.62
C ALA A 9 40.71 14.55 -13.40
N ALA A 10 41.54 14.84 -12.38
CA ALA A 10 41.63 14.08 -11.14
C ALA A 10 40.57 14.46 -10.11
N HIS A 11 39.92 15.62 -10.21
CA HIS A 11 38.99 16.11 -9.21
C HIS A 11 37.58 16.34 -9.79
N PRO A 12 36.53 15.68 -9.25
CA PRO A 12 35.18 15.86 -9.77
C PRO A 12 34.72 17.31 -9.60
N THR A 13 34.14 17.85 -10.67
CA THR A 13 33.60 19.23 -10.69
C THR A 13 32.48 19.37 -9.66
N ASN A 14 32.23 20.60 -9.20
CA ASN A 14 31.11 20.88 -8.29
C ASN A 14 29.76 20.40 -8.86
N VAL A 15 29.58 20.45 -10.18
CA VAL A 15 28.38 19.92 -10.87
C VAL A 15 28.28 18.40 -10.74
N GLN A 16 29.38 17.66 -10.94
CA GLN A 16 29.40 16.20 -10.78
C GLN A 16 29.13 15.77 -9.33
N ARG A 17 29.69 16.52 -8.35
CA ARG A 17 29.45 16.27 -6.93
C ARG A 17 28.00 16.53 -6.51
N LEU A 18 27.33 17.50 -7.14
CA LEU A 18 25.93 17.84 -6.85
C LEU A 18 24.91 16.99 -7.61
N ALA A 19 25.33 16.22 -8.63
CA ALA A 19 24.44 15.43 -9.46
C ALA A 19 23.68 14.37 -8.63
N GLU A 20 24.36 13.57 -7.82
CA GLU A 20 23.71 12.51 -7.04
C GLU A 20 22.78 13.07 -5.93
N PRO A 21 23.19 14.04 -5.09
CA PRO A 21 22.29 14.65 -4.09
C PRO A 21 21.07 15.33 -4.72
N SER A 22 21.23 15.99 -5.87
CA SER A 22 20.11 16.63 -6.57
C SER A 22 19.14 15.61 -7.17
N GLN A 23 19.63 14.48 -7.69
CA GLN A 23 18.75 13.39 -8.13
C GLN A 23 18.01 12.77 -6.94
N MET A 24 18.69 12.49 -5.82
CA MET A 24 18.02 11.97 -4.62
C MET A 24 16.93 12.91 -4.12
N LEU A 25 17.21 14.22 -4.09
CA LEU A 25 16.21 15.24 -3.73
C LEU A 25 15.02 15.22 -4.69
N LYS A 26 15.26 15.16 -6.01
CA LYS A 26 14.19 15.06 -7.01
C LYS A 26 13.33 13.82 -6.77
N HIS A 27 13.93 12.65 -6.54
CA HIS A 27 13.20 11.41 -6.26
C HIS A 27 12.39 11.50 -4.97
N ALA A 28 12.97 12.07 -3.90
CA ALA A 28 12.28 12.27 -2.64
C ALA A 28 11.03 13.15 -2.78
N VAL A 29 11.13 14.24 -3.55
CA VAL A 29 9.99 15.13 -3.83
C VAL A 29 8.89 14.39 -4.61
N VAL A 30 9.25 13.64 -5.65
CA VAL A 30 8.27 12.85 -6.42
C VAL A 30 7.61 11.79 -5.55
N ASN A 31 8.37 11.10 -4.71
CA ASN A 31 7.82 10.10 -3.79
C ASN A 31 6.85 10.72 -2.77
N LEU A 32 7.13 11.93 -2.28
CA LEU A 32 6.25 12.64 -1.36
C LEU A 32 4.90 13.00 -2.01
N ILE A 33 4.94 13.51 -3.26
CA ILE A 33 3.73 13.83 -4.02
C ILE A 33 2.90 12.57 -4.26
N ASN A 34 3.53 11.51 -4.78
CA ASN A 34 2.85 10.24 -5.04
C ASN A 34 2.24 9.64 -3.76
N TYR A 35 2.94 9.73 -2.63
CA TYR A 35 2.44 9.26 -1.35
C TYR A 35 1.18 10.02 -0.92
N GLN A 36 1.19 11.35 -1.08
CA GLN A 36 0.04 12.18 -0.73
C GLN A 36 -1.17 11.87 -1.60
N ASP A 37 -0.97 11.75 -2.91
CA ASP A 37 -2.04 11.40 -3.87
C ASP A 37 -2.62 10.01 -3.57
N ASP A 38 -1.77 9.00 -3.34
CA ASP A 38 -2.19 7.64 -2.99
C ASP A 38 -2.93 7.57 -1.65
N ALA A 39 -2.55 8.42 -0.68
CA ALA A 39 -3.21 8.51 0.62
C ALA A 39 -4.62 9.10 0.49
N GLU A 40 -4.75 10.21 -0.25
CA GLU A 40 -6.04 10.88 -0.46
C GLU A 40 -7.00 9.98 -1.25
N LEU A 41 -6.51 9.40 -2.35
CA LEU A 41 -7.30 8.47 -3.16
C LEU A 41 -7.81 7.29 -2.34
N ALA A 42 -6.94 6.67 -1.53
CA ALA A 42 -7.33 5.55 -0.69
C ALA A 42 -8.36 5.95 0.37
N THR A 43 -8.17 7.09 1.03
CA THR A 43 -9.11 7.59 2.04
C THR A 43 -10.52 7.76 1.46
N ARG A 44 -10.63 8.22 0.20
CA ARG A 44 -11.90 8.37 -0.50
C ARG A 44 -12.48 7.06 -1.00
N ALA A 45 -11.64 6.12 -1.44
CA ALA A 45 -12.06 4.84 -2.01
C ALA A 45 -12.46 3.80 -0.96
N ILE A 46 -11.85 3.82 0.24
CA ILE A 46 -12.04 2.81 1.29
C ILE A 46 -13.51 2.60 1.68
N PRO A 47 -14.33 3.65 1.92
CA PRO A 47 -15.73 3.45 2.29
C PRO A 47 -16.51 2.68 1.22
N GLU A 48 -16.27 2.98 -0.06
CA GLU A 48 -16.97 2.33 -1.16
C GLU A 48 -16.47 0.90 -1.36
N LEU A 49 -15.16 0.67 -1.34
CA LEU A 49 -14.59 -0.68 -1.38
C LEU A 49 -15.06 -1.55 -0.19
N THR A 50 -15.28 -0.95 0.98
CA THR A 50 -15.84 -1.65 2.15
C THR A 50 -17.27 -2.12 1.87
N LYS A 51 -18.10 -1.29 1.22
CA LYS A 51 -19.45 -1.71 0.82
C LYS A 51 -19.39 -2.85 -0.19
N LEU A 52 -18.56 -2.72 -1.22
CA LEU A 52 -18.43 -3.74 -2.27
C LEU A 52 -17.91 -5.08 -1.74
N LEU A 53 -17.08 -5.09 -0.70
CA LEU A 53 -16.67 -6.33 -0.01
C LEU A 53 -17.79 -7.00 0.79
N ASN A 54 -18.83 -6.25 1.15
CA ASN A 54 -20.03 -6.76 1.83
C ASN A 54 -21.21 -6.96 0.87
N ASP A 55 -20.98 -6.90 -0.44
CA ASP A 55 -22.00 -7.13 -1.45
C ASP A 55 -22.46 -8.60 -1.45
N GLU A 56 -23.68 -8.85 -1.90
CA GLU A 56 -24.24 -10.20 -2.03
C GLU A 56 -23.68 -10.90 -3.27
N ASP A 57 -23.36 -10.14 -4.33
CA ASP A 57 -22.78 -10.66 -5.56
C ASP A 57 -21.29 -11.00 -5.38
N GLN A 58 -20.98 -12.29 -5.47
CA GLN A 58 -19.61 -12.80 -5.34
C GLN A 58 -18.65 -12.23 -6.40
N VAL A 59 -19.13 -11.85 -7.58
CA VAL A 59 -18.30 -11.21 -8.62
C VAL A 59 -17.90 -9.81 -8.20
N VAL A 60 -18.80 -9.07 -7.54
CA VAL A 60 -18.52 -7.74 -6.99
C VAL A 60 -17.50 -7.85 -5.86
N VAL A 61 -17.71 -8.79 -4.94
CA VAL A 61 -16.79 -9.07 -3.82
C VAL A 61 -15.39 -9.44 -4.33
N ASN A 62 -15.28 -10.32 -5.34
CA ASN A 62 -14.00 -10.70 -5.93
C ASN A 62 -13.25 -9.48 -6.49
N LYS A 63 -13.92 -8.65 -7.29
CA LYS A 63 -13.32 -7.43 -7.85
C LYS A 63 -12.87 -6.46 -6.76
N ALA A 64 -13.68 -6.30 -5.71
CA ALA A 64 -13.34 -5.48 -4.56
C ALA A 64 -12.10 -6.01 -3.83
N ALA A 65 -12.01 -7.33 -3.61
CA ALA A 65 -10.84 -7.96 -3.00
C ALA A 65 -9.56 -7.75 -3.81
N VAL A 66 -9.63 -7.86 -5.15
CA VAL A 66 -8.49 -7.56 -6.05
C VAL A 66 -8.06 -6.11 -5.90
N MET A 67 -9.00 -5.15 -5.92
CA MET A 67 -8.68 -3.72 -5.78
C MET A 67 -8.04 -3.40 -4.43
N VAL A 68 -8.62 -3.90 -3.33
CA VAL A 68 -8.08 -3.73 -1.98
C VAL A 68 -6.68 -4.34 -1.86
N HIS A 69 -6.46 -5.50 -2.47
CA HIS A 69 -5.13 -6.12 -2.52
C HIS A 69 -4.11 -5.25 -3.25
N GLN A 70 -4.47 -4.62 -4.39
CA GLN A 70 -3.57 -3.69 -5.07
C GLN A 70 -3.25 -2.45 -4.24
N LEU A 71 -4.26 -1.88 -3.57
CA LEU A 71 -4.05 -0.74 -2.66
C LEU A 71 -3.11 -1.12 -1.50
N SER A 72 -3.23 -2.33 -0.95
CA SER A 72 -2.38 -2.78 0.15
C SER A 72 -0.88 -2.82 -0.20
N LYS A 73 -0.51 -2.86 -1.48
CA LYS A 73 0.90 -2.84 -1.92
C LYS A 73 1.51 -1.44 -1.84
N LYS A 74 0.69 -0.39 -1.95
CA LYS A 74 1.12 1.01 -1.85
C LYS A 74 1.18 1.44 -0.38
N GLU A 75 2.29 2.02 0.06
CA GLU A 75 2.50 2.34 1.48
C GLU A 75 1.44 3.28 2.04
N ALA A 76 1.14 4.38 1.35
CA ALA A 76 0.13 5.34 1.73
C ALA A 76 -1.27 4.72 1.86
N SER A 77 -1.71 3.99 0.83
CA SER A 77 -3.01 3.34 0.81
C SER A 77 -3.10 2.21 1.84
N ARG A 78 -2.00 1.48 2.10
CA ARG A 78 -1.92 0.47 3.16
C ARG A 78 -2.19 1.07 4.53
N HIS A 79 -1.59 2.23 4.85
CA HIS A 79 -1.88 2.93 6.10
C HIS A 79 -3.34 3.33 6.22
N ALA A 80 -3.94 3.82 5.14
CA ALA A 80 -5.37 4.14 5.12
C ALA A 80 -6.24 2.89 5.41
N ILE A 81 -5.92 1.74 4.82
CA ILE A 81 -6.62 0.48 5.07
C ILE A 81 -6.51 0.05 6.55
N MET A 82 -5.30 0.04 7.12
CA MET A 82 -5.06 -0.39 8.51
C MET A 82 -5.79 0.49 9.54
N ARG A 83 -6.00 1.77 9.20
CA ARG A 83 -6.72 2.75 10.03
C ARG A 83 -8.23 2.70 9.89
N SER A 84 -8.77 1.85 9.00
CA SER A 84 -10.21 1.63 8.87
C SER A 84 -10.60 0.26 9.45
N PRO A 85 -11.10 0.21 10.70
CA PRO A 85 -11.53 -1.05 11.33
C PRO A 85 -12.64 -1.76 10.54
N GLN A 86 -13.52 -1.01 9.88
CA GLN A 86 -14.60 -1.57 9.07
C GLN A 86 -14.04 -2.29 7.84
N MET A 87 -13.08 -1.68 7.15
CA MET A 87 -12.39 -2.29 6.01
C MET A 87 -11.66 -3.57 6.42
N VAL A 88 -10.86 -3.54 7.49
CA VAL A 88 -10.11 -4.73 7.95
C VAL A 88 -11.07 -5.86 8.36
N SER A 89 -12.17 -5.53 9.04
CA SER A 89 -13.20 -6.50 9.41
C SER A 89 -13.91 -7.09 8.19
N ALA A 90 -14.17 -6.28 7.15
CA ALA A 90 -14.71 -6.75 5.89
C ALA A 90 -13.74 -7.72 5.20
N ILE A 91 -12.45 -7.37 5.09
CA ILE A 91 -11.43 -8.25 4.50
C ILE A 91 -11.35 -9.60 5.23
N VAL A 92 -11.31 -9.59 6.56
CA VAL A 92 -11.27 -10.82 7.39
C VAL A 92 -12.52 -11.68 7.16
N ARG A 93 -13.71 -11.06 7.14
CA ARG A 93 -14.98 -11.76 6.89
C ARG A 93 -15.02 -12.36 5.50
N THR A 94 -14.65 -11.58 4.48
CA THR A 94 -14.62 -12.04 3.09
C THR A 94 -13.67 -13.22 2.93
N MET A 95 -12.47 -13.14 3.51
CA MET A 95 -11.50 -14.25 3.50
C MET A 95 -12.08 -15.52 4.12
N GLN A 96 -12.77 -15.40 5.25
CA GLN A 96 -13.32 -16.54 5.98
C GLN A 96 -14.50 -17.22 5.25
N ASN A 97 -15.29 -16.47 4.50
CA ASN A 97 -16.57 -16.93 3.97
C ASN A 97 -16.57 -17.20 2.47
N THR A 98 -15.52 -16.81 1.75
CA THR A 98 -15.44 -17.00 0.30
C THR A 98 -15.10 -18.45 -0.06
N ASN A 99 -15.72 -18.97 -1.12
CA ASN A 99 -15.33 -20.23 -1.77
C ASN A 99 -14.48 -19.98 -3.04
N ASP A 100 -14.27 -18.72 -3.40
CA ASP A 100 -13.49 -18.35 -4.57
C ASP A 100 -12.01 -18.25 -4.21
N VAL A 101 -11.19 -19.06 -4.89
CA VAL A 101 -9.75 -19.19 -4.61
C VAL A 101 -9.03 -17.86 -4.79
N GLU A 102 -9.42 -17.07 -5.81
CA GLU A 102 -8.80 -15.79 -6.10
C GLU A 102 -9.12 -14.75 -5.01
N THR A 103 -10.38 -14.69 -4.56
CA THR A 103 -10.82 -13.83 -3.45
C THR A 103 -10.09 -14.20 -2.16
N ALA A 104 -9.97 -15.49 -1.84
CA ALA A 104 -9.22 -15.98 -0.68
C ALA A 104 -7.75 -15.54 -0.76
N ARG A 105 -7.11 -15.73 -1.92
CA ARG A 105 -5.73 -15.33 -2.16
C ARG A 105 -5.52 -13.82 -2.02
N CYS A 106 -6.41 -13.00 -2.59
CA CYS A 106 -6.32 -11.54 -2.52
C CYS A 106 -6.53 -11.01 -1.09
N THR A 107 -7.52 -11.53 -0.37
CA THR A 107 -7.78 -11.13 1.02
C THR A 107 -6.68 -11.59 1.96
N ALA A 108 -6.22 -12.83 1.87
CA ALA A 108 -5.06 -13.32 2.64
C ALA A 108 -3.78 -12.53 2.31
N GLY A 109 -3.52 -12.26 1.02
CA GLY A 109 -2.39 -11.44 0.59
C GLY A 109 -2.49 -9.99 1.08
N THR A 110 -3.70 -9.45 1.22
CA THR A 110 -3.93 -8.15 1.84
C THR A 110 -3.54 -8.18 3.32
N LEU A 111 -4.07 -9.14 4.10
CA LEU A 111 -3.74 -9.27 5.52
C LEU A 111 -2.23 -9.50 5.74
N HIS A 112 -1.58 -10.28 4.87
CA HIS A 112 -0.13 -10.43 4.86
C HIS A 112 0.58 -9.08 4.73
N ASN A 113 0.19 -8.25 3.76
CA ASN A 113 0.77 -6.91 3.58
C ASN A 113 0.58 -6.00 4.80
N LEU A 114 -0.59 -6.08 5.45
CA LEU A 114 -0.87 -5.32 6.67
C LEU A 114 -0.05 -5.83 7.87
N SER A 115 0.22 -7.13 7.96
CA SER A 115 0.92 -7.77 9.09
C SER A 115 2.38 -7.31 9.26
N HIS A 116 2.97 -6.71 8.22
CA HIS A 116 4.31 -6.08 8.31
C HIS A 116 4.33 -4.81 9.16
N HIS A 117 3.17 -4.35 9.66
CA HIS A 117 3.03 -3.15 10.47
C HIS A 117 2.37 -3.47 11.80
N ARG A 118 2.84 -2.84 12.88
CA ARG A 118 2.25 -3.01 14.22
C ARG A 118 0.76 -2.62 14.25
N GLU A 119 0.40 -1.53 13.58
CA GLU A 119 -1.00 -1.09 13.45
C GLU A 119 -1.84 -2.13 12.71
N GLY A 120 -1.31 -2.71 11.63
CA GLY A 120 -1.96 -3.76 10.87
C GLY A 120 -2.15 -5.04 11.69
N LEU A 121 -1.13 -5.51 12.41
CA LEU A 121 -1.25 -6.64 13.33
C LEU A 121 -2.35 -6.41 14.37
N LEU A 122 -2.39 -5.23 14.97
CA LEU A 122 -3.41 -4.88 15.95
C LEU A 122 -4.82 -4.83 15.33
N ALA A 123 -4.94 -4.28 14.12
CA ALA A 123 -6.21 -4.23 13.40
C ALA A 123 -6.72 -5.64 13.05
N ILE A 124 -5.85 -6.50 12.52
CA ILE A 124 -6.18 -7.90 12.22
C ILE A 124 -6.63 -8.62 13.50
N PHE A 125 -5.90 -8.45 14.60
CA PHE A 125 -6.26 -9.05 15.88
C PHE A 125 -7.66 -8.60 16.36
N LYS A 126 -7.91 -7.29 16.38
CA LYS A 126 -9.19 -6.71 16.81
C LYS A 126 -10.37 -7.09 15.91
N SER A 127 -10.13 -7.36 14.64
CA SER A 127 -11.14 -7.80 13.67
C SER A 127 -11.42 -9.30 13.71
N GLY A 128 -10.82 -10.06 14.63
CA GLY A 128 -11.00 -11.52 14.69
C GLY A 128 -10.23 -12.27 13.61
N GLY A 129 -9.14 -11.68 13.09
CA GLY A 129 -8.35 -12.26 12.01
C GLY A 129 -7.61 -13.54 12.36
N ILE A 130 -7.26 -13.76 13.63
CA ILE A 130 -6.54 -14.99 14.05
C ILE A 130 -7.41 -16.25 13.80
N PRO A 131 -8.64 -16.37 14.33
CA PRO A 131 -9.52 -17.49 13.98
C PRO A 131 -9.74 -17.68 12.48
N ALA A 132 -9.88 -16.59 11.72
CA ALA A 132 -10.08 -16.66 10.28
C ALA A 132 -8.86 -17.22 9.55
N LEU A 133 -7.65 -16.77 9.90
CA LEU A 133 -6.39 -17.27 9.33
C LEU A 133 -6.14 -18.74 9.69
N VAL A 134 -6.47 -19.17 10.91
CA VAL A 134 -6.34 -20.58 11.31
C VAL A 134 -7.24 -21.50 10.49
N LYS A 135 -8.44 -21.05 10.12
CA LYS A 135 -9.35 -21.81 9.24
C LYS A 135 -8.85 -21.97 7.80
N MET A 136 -7.83 -21.21 7.40
CA MET A 136 -7.26 -21.30 6.06
C MET A 136 -6.12 -22.34 5.94
N LEU A 137 -5.75 -22.99 7.04
CA LEU A 137 -4.76 -24.06 7.11
C LEU A 137 -5.41 -25.43 6.91
#